data_AF-A0A950HXJ0-F1
#
_entry.id   AF-A0A950HXJ0-F1
#
_cell.length_a   1.000
_cell.length_b   1.000
_cell.length_c   1.000
_cell.angle_alpha   90.00
_cell.angle_beta   90.00
_cell.angle_gamma   90.00
#
_symmetry.space_group_name_H-M   'P 1'
#
loop_
_entity.id
_entity.type
_entity.pdbx_description
1 polymer ?
#
loop_
_entity_poly.entity_id
_entity_poly.type
_entity_poly.pdbx_seq_one_letter_code
_entity_poly.pdbx_strand_id
1 'polypeptide(L)' 'MQYLSTRGEAPTLGFVETLRAGLARDGGLYVPARYPRLDHEAIA' A
#
# COMPACT_ATOMS: atom_id res chain seq x y z
N MET A 1 2.98 7.62 3.41
CA MET A 1 2.96 6.14 3.49
C MET A 1 3.17 5.59 2.09
N GLN A 2 4.05 4.60 1.96
CA GLN A 2 4.40 4.00 0.67
C GLN A 2 3.60 2.73 0.43
N TYR A 3 3.24 2.49 -0.83
CA TYR A 3 2.53 1.30 -1.30
C TYR A 3 3.36 0.59 -2.37
N LEU A 4 3.41 -0.73 -2.29
CA LEU A 4 4.19 -1.62 -3.13
C LEU A 4 3.24 -2.54 -3.90
N SER A 5 3.58 -2.90 -5.14
CA SER A 5 2.87 -3.98 -5.83
C SER A 5 3.22 -5.33 -5.20
N THR A 6 2.23 -6.21 -5.07
CA THR A 6 2.43 -7.61 -4.68
C THR A 6 3.32 -8.40 -5.63
N ARG A 7 3.53 -7.92 -6.87
CA ARG A 7 4.45 -8.51 -7.84
C ARG A 7 5.83 -7.85 -7.88
N GLY A 8 5.99 -6.72 -7.19
CA GLY A 8 7.30 -6.07 -6.98
C GLY A 8 7.88 -5.34 -8.20
N GLU A 9 7.20 -5.35 -9.35
CA GLU A 9 7.71 -4.77 -10.60
C GLU A 9 7.11 -3.38 -10.89
N ALA A 10 6.03 -3.00 -10.20
CA ALA A 10 5.46 -1.66 -10.30
C ALA A 10 6.21 -0.63 -9.42
N PRO A 11 6.23 0.65 -9.84
CA PRO A 11 6.74 1.74 -9.01
C PRO A 11 6.06 1.81 -7.65
N THR A 12 6.83 2.17 -6.62
CA THR A 12 6.30 2.51 -5.30
C THR A 12 5.53 3.82 -5.39
N LEU A 13 4.31 3.83 -4.86
CA LEU A 13 3.41 4.99 -4.91
C LEU A 13 3.01 5.45 -3.50
N GLY A 14 2.57 6.70 -3.38
CA GLY A 14 1.84 7.18 -2.21
C GLY A 14 0.35 6.76 -2.25
N PHE A 15 -0.33 6.90 -1.12
CA PHE A 15 -1.74 6.49 -0.97
C PHE A 15 -2.68 7.08 -2.04
N VAL A 16 -2.61 8.40 -2.27
CA VAL A 16 -3.51 9.08 -3.24
C VAL A 16 -3.26 8.60 -4.66
N GLU A 17 -2.00 8.35 -5.02
CA GLU A 17 -1.61 7.85 -6.33
C GLU A 17 -2.08 6.41 -6.54
N THR A 18 -1.90 5.55 -5.52
CA THR A 18 -2.43 4.18 -5.52
C THR A 18 -3.94 4.16 -5.69
N LEU A 19 -4.68 5.01 -4.96
CA LEU A 19 -6.14 5.08 -5.05
C LEU A 19 -6.62 5.53 -6.43
N ARG A 20 -5.88 6.42 -7.09
CA ARG A 20 -6.16 6.84 -8.48
C ARG A 20 -5.78 5.78 -9.50
N ALA A 21 -4.72 5.02 -9.27
CA ALA A 21 -4.26 3.96 -10.15
C ALA A 21 -5.20 2.74 -10.13
N GLY A 22 -5.78 2.42 -8.96
CA GLY A 22 -6.56 1.21 -8.76
C GLY A 22 -5.66 -0.03 -8.74
N LEU A 23 -5.41 -0.61 -9.92
CA LEU A 23 -4.54 -1.77 -10.09
C LEU A 23 -3.08 -1.36 -10.35
N ALA A 24 -2.12 -2.14 -9.85
CA ALA A 24 -0.72 -1.90 -10.17
C ALA A 24 -0.43 -2.20 -11.65
N ARG A 25 0.56 -1.49 -12.22
CA ARG A 25 0.89 -1.57 -13.66
C ARG A 25 1.39 -2.94 -14.10
N ASP A 26 1.93 -3.74 -13.18
CA ASP A 26 2.37 -5.12 -13.39
C ASP A 26 1.23 -6.14 -13.21
N GLY A 27 -0.01 -5.68 -13.04
CA GLY A 27 -1.19 -6.51 -12.77
C GLY A 27 -1.26 -7.02 -11.33
N GLY A 28 -0.39 -6.55 -10.43
CA GLY A 28 -0.46 -6.82 -9.00
C GLY A 28 -1.43 -5.88 -8.25
N LEU A 29 -1.51 -6.06 -6.94
CA LEU A 29 -2.28 -5.20 -6.04
C LEU A 29 -1.32 -4.31 -5.27
N TYR A 30 -1.68 -3.05 -5.05
CA TYR A 30 -0.93 -2.17 -4.16
C TYR A 30 -1.25 -2.45 -2.69
N VAL A 31 -0.22 -2.71 -1.88
CA VAL A 31 -0.31 -2.93 -0.42
C VAL A 31 0.64 -1.99 0.32
N PRO A 32 0.34 -1.56 1.56
CA PRO A 32 1.23 -0.68 2.29
C PRO A 32 2.56 -1.39 2.58
N ALA A 33 3.67 -0.68 2.38
CA ALA A 33 5.01 -1.21 2.64
C ALA A 33 5.20 -1.63 4.11
N ARG A 34 4.44 -1.00 5.02
CA ARG A 34 4.35 -1.37 6.44
C ARG A 34 2.92 -1.15 6.91
N TYR A 35 2.38 -2.12 7.64
CA TYR A 35 1.13 -1.92 8.35
C TYR A 35 1.36 -1.05 9.60
N PRO A 36 0.46 -0.09 9.87
CA PRO A 36 0.48 0.61 11.15
C PRO A 36 0.24 -0.41 12.26
N ARG A 37 0.97 -0.29 13.37
CA ARG A 37 0.65 -1.02 14.59
C ARG A 37 -0.32 -0.14 15.39
N LEU A 38 -1.36 -0.77 15.91
CA LEU A 38 -2.26 -0.15 16.86
C LEU A 38 -1.82 -0.57 18.26
N ASP A 39 -1.66 0.41 19.14
CA ASP A 39 -1.35 0.15 20.55
C ASP A 39 -2.61 -0.32 21.28
N HIS A 40 -2.44 -1.03 22.39
CA HIS A 40 -3.57 -1.58 23.15
C HIS A 40 -4.57 -0.50 23.59
N GLU A 41 -4.08 0.69 23.99
CA GLU A 41 -4.92 1.84 24.34
C GLU A 41 -5.79 2.32 23.17
N ALA A 42 -5.31 2.17 21.92
CA ALA A 42 -6.06 2.57 20.73
C ALA A 42 -7.19 1.58 20.36
N ILE A 43 -7.27 0.41 21.01
CA ILE A 43 -8.21 -0.67 20.69
C ILE A 43 -9.11 -1.04 21.89
N ALA A 44 -8.83 -0.53 23.09
CA ALA A 44 -9.48 -0.91 24.36
C ALA A 44 -10.60 0.05 24.79
#